data_AF-A0A401IWN8-F1
#
_entry.id   AF-A0A401IWN8-F1
#
_cell.length_a   1.000
_cell.length_b   1.000
_cell.length_c   1.000
_cell.angle_alpha   90.00
_cell.angle_beta   90.00
_cell.angle_gamma   90.00
#
_symmetry.space_group_name_H-M   'P 1'
#
loop_
_entity.id
_entity.type
_entity.pdbx_description
1 polymer ?
#
loop_
_entity_poly.entity_id
_entity_poly.type
_entity_poly.pdbx_seq_one_letter_code
_entity_poly.pdbx_strand_id
1 'polypeptide(L)' 'MKDSGFRIRVQRELREQFLAACKAQDKPAAQVLREFMRDFVEAHPTQSLLDEQKDRK' A
#
# COMPACT_ATOMS: atom_id res chain seq x y z
N MET A 1 -15.80 -7.78 -5.88
CA MET A 1 -14.54 -7.23 -5.36
C MET A 1 -14.88 -6.56 -4.05
N LYS A 2 -14.32 -7.00 -2.91
CA LYS A 2 -14.58 -6.38 -1.60
C LYS A 2 -13.62 -5.21 -1.45
N ASP A 3 -14.06 -4.00 -1.78
CA ASP A 3 -13.32 -2.79 -1.46
C ASP A 3 -13.39 -2.56 0.06
N SER A 4 -12.37 -3.04 0.79
CA SER A 4 -12.21 -2.72 2.20
C SER A 4 -11.58 -1.33 2.33
N GLY A 5 -12.33 -0.38 2.89
CA GLY A 5 -11.83 0.97 3.17
C GLY A 5 -10.85 0.97 4.34
N PHE A 6 -9.58 1.26 4.07
CA PHE A 6 -8.55 1.42 5.10
C PHE A 6 -8.41 2.91 5.48
N ARG A 7 -8.78 3.28 6.71
CA ARG A 7 -8.68 4.66 7.20
C ARG A 7 -7.48 4.81 8.12
N ILE A 8 -6.44 5.44 7.60
CA ILE A 8 -5.20 5.75 8.32
C ILE A 8 -5.20 7.21 8.76
N ARG A 9 -4.77 7.48 9.99
CA ARG A 9 -4.48 8.83 10.45
C ARG A 9 -2.98 9.09 10.28
N VAL A 10 -2.67 10.15 9.55
CA VAL A 10 -1.30 10.61 9.30
C VAL A 10 -1.15 12.05 9.77
N GLN A 11 0.07 12.45 10.10
CA GLN A 11 0.34 13.85 10.41
C GLN A 11 0.06 14.74 9.19
N ARG A 12 -0.37 15.97 9.45
CA ARG A 12 -0.71 16.94 8.41
C ARG A 12 0.46 17.18 7.46
N GLU A 13 1.66 17.40 7.99
CA GLU A 13 2.85 17.67 7.20
C GLU A 13 3.20 16.50 6.27
N LEU A 14 3.11 15.26 6.77
CA LEU A 14 3.33 14.05 5.96
C LEU A 14 2.31 13.93 4.82
N ARG A 15 1.03 14.24 5.11
CA ARG A 15 -0.03 14.26 4.08
C ARG A 15 0.28 15.28 3.00
N GLU A 16 0.72 16.49 3.36
CA GLU A 16 1.03 17.55 2.40
C GLU A 16 2.22 17.15 1.52
N GLN A 17 3.28 16.61 2.11
CA GLN A 17 4.43 16.09 1.37
C GLN A 17 4.05 14.94 0.43
N PHE A 18 3.24 13.99 0.91
CA PHE A 18 2.77 12.86 0.09
C PHE A 18 1.92 13.32 -1.09
N LEU A 19 0.99 14.26 -0.86
CA LEU A 19 0.17 14.84 -1.93
C LEU A 19 1.01 15.59 -2.96
N ALA A 20 2.02 16.35 -2.51
CA ALA A 20 2.95 17.05 -3.40
C ALA A 20 3.74 16.07 -4.29
N ALA A 21 4.26 14.99 -3.70
CA ALA A 21 4.97 13.95 -4.44
C ALA A 21 4.06 13.21 -5.43
N CYS A 22 2.83 12.89 -5.05
CA CYS A 22 1.84 12.28 -5.94
C CYS A 22 1.50 13.20 -7.12
N LYS A 23 1.33 14.50 -6.85
CA LYS A 23 1.07 15.52 -7.87
C LYS A 23 2.24 15.66 -8.85
N ALA A 24 3.47 15.59 -8.36
CA ALA A 24 4.67 15.62 -9.21
C ALA A 24 4.78 14.40 -10.14
N GLN A 25 4.21 13.25 -9.73
CA GLN A 25 4.18 12.02 -10.52
C GLN A 25 2.92 11.87 -11.39
N ASP A 26 2.01 12.84 -11.36
CA ASP A 26 0.70 12.78 -12.01
C ASP A 26 -0.12 11.53 -11.66
N LYS A 27 0.13 10.96 -10.46
CA LYS A 27 -0.55 9.75 -9.98
C LYS A 27 -1.49 10.08 -8.83
N PRO A 28 -2.68 9.46 -8.76
CA PRO A 28 -3.55 9.64 -7.61
C PRO A 28 -2.94 8.99 -6.36
N ALA A 29 -3.03 9.68 -5.22
CA ALA A 29 -2.50 9.24 -3.93
C ALA A 29 -2.90 7.80 -3.57
N ALA A 30 -4.14 7.41 -3.87
CA ALA A 30 -4.63 6.05 -3.63
C ALA A 30 -3.93 4.99 -4.49
N GLN A 31 -3.51 5.32 -5.71
CA GLN A 31 -2.78 4.40 -6.57
C GLN A 31 -1.35 4.20 -6.06
N VAL A 32 -0.65 5.29 -5.73
CA VAL A 32 0.70 5.23 -5.15
C VAL A 32 0.70 4.40 -3.88
N LEU A 33 -0.30 4.61 -3.01
CA LEU A 33 -0.43 3.84 -1.77
C LEU A 33 -0.65 2.35 -2.03
N ARG A 34 -1.49 1.98 -3.01
CA ARG A 34 -1.72 0.57 -3.38
C ARG A 34 -0.48 -0.10 -3.99
N GLU A 35 0.27 0.63 -4.82
CA GLU A 35 1.56 0.17 -5.35
C GLU A 35 2.54 -0.07 -4.19
N PHE A 36 2.67 0.91 -3.29
CA PHE A 36 3.55 0.84 -2.13
C PHE A 36 3.16 -0.29 -1.15
N MET A 37 1.86 -0.48 -0.89
CA MET A 37 1.38 -1.57 -0.05
C MET A 37 1.69 -2.95 -0.65
N ARG A 38 1.58 -3.10 -1.98
CA ARG A 38 1.94 -4.36 -2.64
C ARG A 38 3.43 -4.65 -2.53
N ASP A 39 4.25 -3.66 -2.87
CA ASP A 39 5.72 -3.76 -2.77
C ASP A 39 6.16 -4.09 -1.33
N PHE A 40 5.55 -3.43 -0.33
CA PHE A 40 5.82 -3.67 1.07
C PHE A 40 5.42 -5.08 1.53
N VAL A 41 4.27 -5.60 1.07
CA VAL A 41 3.83 -6.99 1.40
C VAL A 41 4.72 -8.03 0.71
N GLU A 42 5.19 -7.74 -0.50
CA GLU A 42 6.13 -8.60 -1.22
C GLU A 42 7.51 -8.63 -0.54
N ALA A 43 7.99 -7.48 -0.07
CA ALA A 43 9.24 -7.35 0.67
C ALA A 43 9.18 -7.90 2.11
N HIS A 44 8.00 -7.82 2.74
CA HIS A 44 7.75 -8.31 4.11
C HIS A 44 6.64 -9.36 4.12
N PRO A 45 6.90 -10.57 3.57
CA PRO A 45 5.94 -11.64 3.65
C PRO A 45 5.69 -11.95 5.12
N THR A 46 4.49 -11.63 5.59
CA THR A 46 4.03 -12.12 6.89
C THR A 46 4.07 -13.63 6.80
N GLN A 47 4.60 -14.28 7.84
CA GLN A 47 4.81 -15.74 7.88
C GLN A 47 3.55 -16.55 7.50
N SER A 48 2.37 -15.95 7.62
CA SER A 48 1.06 -16.49 7.18
C SER A 48 0.89 -16.62 5.66
N LEU A 49 1.51 -15.78 4.82
CA LEU A 49 1.40 -15.85 3.35
C LEU A 49 2.38 -16.86 2.73
N LEU A 50 3.42 -17.23 3.47
CA LEU A 50 4.35 -18.28 3.08
C LEU A 50 3.69 -19.67 3.16
N ASP A 51 2.66 -19.82 4.00
CA ASP A 51 1.93 -21.08 4.21
C ASP A 51 0.95 -21.37 3.06
N GLU A 52 0.18 -20.37 2.60
CA GLU A 52 -0.78 -20.51 1.48
C GLU A 52 -0.13 -20.83 0.13
N GLN A 53 1.13 -20.43 -0.08
CA GLN A 53 1.86 -20.71 -1.32
C GLN A 53 2.43 -22.14 -1.37
N LYS A 54 2.49 -22.85 -0.24
CA LYS A 54 3.02 -24.22 -0.15
C LYS A 54 1.95 -25.28 -0.36
N ASP A 55 0.68 -25.00 -0.05
CA ASP A 55 -0.45 -25.94 -0.19
C ASP A 55 -0.93 -26.11 -1.65
N ARG A 56 -0.40 -25.30 -2.58
CA ARG A 56 -0.71 -25.33 -4.02
C ARG A 56 0.32 -26.06 -4.89
N LYS A 57 1.23 -26.84 -4.30
CA LYS A 57 2.22 -27.66 -5.03
C LYS A 57 2.21 -29.11 -4.56
#